data_AF-A0A968NZE4-F1
#
_entry.id   AF-A0A968NZE4-F1
#
_cell.length_a   1.000
_cell.length_b   1.000
_cell.length_c   1.000
_cell.angle_alpha   90.00
_cell.angle_beta   90.00
_cell.angle_gamma   90.00
#
_symmetry.space_group_name_H-M   'P 1'
#
loop_
_entity.id
_entity.type
_entity.pdbx_description
1 polymer ?
#
loop_
_entity_poly.entity_id
_entity_poly.type
_entity_poly.pdbx_seq_one_letter_code
_entity_poly.pdbx_strand_id
1 'polypeptide(L)'
;MSLFFGSVMWTGIRYGVRWNSKVFLRWGVFLVWLALVTFGPRWNLSVLLHFVGSLVGWGGVGTWIGAHVPRWFQFLVCFVLSLCGWLFIHGIRTWIGRTKYQKALDHLGLKTPTGLMPKVFRVVELENTQRRILVHAVGIDVANFRDKKGALEASFNAIVQDVRVMPNNRQMVEILVSDRELPTLVRFNAHSESLGKPYTFLVGEANDGFIAADLCEVHHLLIAGATGGG
;
A
#
# COMPACT_ATOMS: atom_id res chain seq x y z
N MET A 1 4.58 23.74 -11.30
CA MET A 1 4.07 23.19 -10.02
C MET A 1 2.67 22.58 -10.12
N SER A 2 1.71 23.22 -10.80
CA SER A 2 0.31 22.70 -10.92
C SER A 2 0.21 21.29 -11.50
N LEU A 3 0.99 20.98 -12.54
CA LEU A 3 1.00 19.64 -13.17
C LEU A 3 1.51 18.54 -12.24
N PHE A 4 2.47 18.84 -11.37
CA PHE A 4 2.97 17.88 -10.37
C PHE A 4 1.90 17.60 -9.33
N PHE A 5 1.25 18.63 -8.80
CA PHE A 5 0.21 18.49 -7.79
C PHE A 5 -0.97 17.67 -8.32
N GLY A 6 -1.42 17.96 -9.55
CA GLY A 6 -2.47 17.19 -10.23
C GLY A 6 -2.08 15.73 -10.47
N SER A 7 -0.85 15.47 -10.93
CA SER A 7 -0.36 14.10 -11.16
C SER A 7 -0.26 13.28 -9.88
N VAL A 8 0.22 13.88 -8.78
CA VAL A 8 0.32 13.22 -7.47
C VAL A 8 -1.08 12.92 -6.92
N MET A 9 -1.99 13.89 -7.01
CA MET A 9 -3.37 13.72 -6.55
C MET A 9 -4.10 12.64 -7.36
N TRP A 10 -3.92 12.61 -8.68
CA TRP A 10 -4.45 11.56 -9.56
C TRP A 10 -3.89 10.18 -9.22
N THR A 11 -2.59 10.10 -8.89
CA THR A 11 -1.95 8.87 -8.42
C THR A 11 -2.54 8.41 -7.08
N GLY A 12 -2.81 9.34 -6.17
CA GLY A 12 -3.51 9.08 -4.91
C GLY A 12 -4.92 8.52 -5.12
N ILE A 13 -5.70 9.12 -6.04
CA ILE A 13 -7.06 8.68 -6.37
C ILE A 13 -7.04 7.27 -7.00
N ARG A 14 -6.21 7.03 -8.02
CA ARG A 14 -6.19 5.75 -8.75
C ARG A 14 -5.57 4.60 -7.98
N TYR A 15 -4.52 4.87 -7.19
CA TYR A 15 -3.66 3.81 -6.66
C TYR A 15 -3.48 3.84 -5.14
N GLY A 16 -3.67 5.00 -4.51
CA GLY A 16 -3.37 5.21 -3.08
C GLY A 16 -4.54 5.07 -2.12
N VAL A 17 -5.76 5.36 -2.56
CA VAL A 17 -6.96 5.23 -1.72
C VAL A 17 -7.68 3.93 -2.04
N ARG A 18 -7.59 2.96 -1.12
CA ARG A 18 -8.55 1.85 -1.08
C ARG A 18 -9.83 2.40 -0.43
N TRP A 19 -10.83 2.68 -1.25
CA TRP A 19 -12.15 3.08 -0.78
C TRP A 19 -12.80 1.92 -0.04
N ASN A 20 -12.64 1.92 1.28
CA ASN A 20 -13.25 0.94 2.17
C ASN A 20 -14.42 1.61 2.92
N SER A 21 -15.38 0.82 3.39
CA SER A 21 -16.55 1.28 4.16
C SER A 21 -16.14 2.16 5.36
N LYS A 22 -15.04 1.81 6.04
CA LYS A 22 -14.45 2.60 7.13
C LYS A 22 -13.98 4.00 6.68
N VAL A 23 -13.42 4.12 5.47
CA VAL A 23 -12.98 5.41 4.92
C VAL A 23 -14.19 6.28 4.59
N PHE A 24 -15.22 5.70 3.97
CA PHE A 24 -16.49 6.39 3.72
C PHE A 24 -17.16 6.86 5.01
N LEU A 25 -17.20 6.03 6.05
CA LEU A 25 -17.78 6.40 7.34
C LEU A 25 -17.04 7.59 7.98
N ARG A 26 -15.71 7.60 7.94
CA ARG A 26 -14.89 8.73 8.44
C ARG A 26 -15.18 10.03 7.69
N TRP A 27 -15.29 9.96 6.37
CA TRP A 27 -15.64 11.13 5.55
C TRP A 27 -17.10 11.58 5.79
N GLY A 28 -18.02 10.64 6.01
CA GLY A 28 -19.40 10.94 6.39
C GLY A 28 -19.49 11.67 7.73
N VAL A 29 -18.81 11.16 8.76
CA VAL A 29 -18.71 11.82 10.07
C VAL A 29 -18.06 13.19 9.96
N PHE A 30 -16.98 13.31 9.18
CA PHE A 30 -16.33 14.59 8.91
C PHE A 30 -17.26 15.59 8.22
N LEU A 31 -18.06 15.14 7.25
CA LEU A 31 -19.01 15.98 6.53
C LEU A 31 -20.12 16.50 7.46
N VAL A 32 -20.67 15.62 8.32
CA VAL A 32 -21.67 16.01 9.33
C VAL A 32 -21.07 16.99 10.33
N TRP A 33 -19.86 16.71 10.84
CA TRP A 33 -19.16 17.62 11.75
C TRP A 33 -18.91 18.98 11.10
N LEU A 34 -18.43 19.01 9.86
CA LEU A 34 -18.18 20.24 9.12
C LEU A 34 -19.49 21.02 8.91
N ALA A 35 -20.59 20.34 8.60
CA ALA A 35 -21.91 20.95 8.45
C ALA A 35 -22.41 21.57 9.77
N LEU A 36 -22.20 20.90 10.90
CA LEU A 36 -22.54 21.45 12.22
C LEU A 36 -21.72 22.70 12.55
N VAL A 37 -20.44 22.73 12.15
CA VAL A 37 -19.57 23.90 12.36
C VAL A 37 -19.96 25.07 11.45
N THR A 38 -20.30 24.81 10.18
CA THR A 38 -20.61 25.87 9.19
C THR A 38 -22.04 26.40 9.29
N PHE A 39 -23.00 25.52 9.60
CA PHE A 39 -24.43 25.88 9.67
C PHE A 39 -24.93 26.08 11.12
N GLY A 40 -24.10 25.76 12.12
CA GLY A 40 -24.39 26.03 13.52
C GLY A 40 -24.38 27.53 13.89
N PRO A 41 -24.30 27.84 15.20
CA PRO A 41 -24.27 29.21 15.70
C PRO A 41 -23.21 30.07 14.97
N ARG A 42 -23.56 31.33 14.69
CA ARG A 42 -22.78 32.24 13.79
C ARG A 42 -21.30 32.43 14.19
N TRP A 43 -20.94 32.05 15.40
CA TRP A 43 -19.63 32.29 16.01
C TRP A 43 -18.65 31.13 15.78
N ASN A 44 -19.14 29.92 15.47
CA ASN A 44 -18.28 28.72 15.41
C ASN A 44 -17.25 28.80 14.28
N LEU A 45 -17.67 29.22 13.09
CA LEU A 45 -16.78 29.28 11.93
C LEU A 45 -15.82 30.47 12.00
N SER A 46 -16.30 31.64 12.44
CA SER A 46 -15.47 32.85 12.53
C SER A 46 -14.37 32.70 13.59
N VAL A 47 -14.66 32.04 14.72
CA VAL A 47 -13.65 31.71 15.73
C VAL A 47 -12.63 30.71 15.18
N LEU A 48 -13.08 29.69 14.45
CA LEU A 48 -12.18 28.69 13.85
C LEU A 48 -11.27 29.32 12.78
N LEU A 49 -11.83 30.15 11.89
CA LEU A 49 -11.08 30.87 10.86
C LEU A 49 -10.15 31.92 11.47
N HIS A 50 -10.53 32.58 12.56
CA HIS A 50 -9.65 33.49 13.28
C HIS A 50 -8.49 32.73 13.94
N PHE A 51 -8.76 31.59 14.58
CA PHE A 51 -7.72 30.76 15.20
C PHE A 51 -6.73 30.23 14.15
N VAL A 52 -7.22 29.65 13.06
CA VAL A 52 -6.38 29.17 11.95
C VAL A 52 -5.65 30.34 11.28
N GLY A 53 -6.33 31.46 11.05
CA GLY A 53 -5.74 32.68 10.52
C GLY A 53 -4.64 33.23 11.42
N SER A 54 -4.82 33.23 12.74
CA SER A 54 -3.81 33.71 13.69
C SER A 54 -2.54 32.85 13.70
N LEU A 55 -2.65 31.54 13.46
CA LEU A 55 -1.50 30.65 13.33
C LEU A 55 -0.64 30.97 12.09
N VAL A 56 -1.24 31.58 11.07
CA VAL A 56 -0.59 31.92 9.79
C VAL A 56 -0.34 33.43 9.66
N GLY A 57 -0.75 34.24 10.66
CA GLY A 57 -0.63 35.70 10.65
C GLY A 57 -1.71 36.44 9.84
N TRP A 58 -2.79 35.76 9.46
CA TRP A 58 -3.89 36.26 8.60
C TRP A 58 -5.23 36.38 9.34
N GLY A 59 -5.22 36.69 10.64
CA GLY A 59 -6.43 36.75 11.48
C GLY A 59 -7.54 37.65 10.92
N GLY A 60 -7.19 38.79 10.33
CA GLY A 60 -8.14 39.72 9.70
C GLY A 60 -8.78 39.19 8.42
N VAL A 61 -8.13 38.28 7.71
CA VAL A 61 -8.69 37.64 6.50
C VAL A 61 -9.76 36.61 6.91
N GLY A 62 -9.54 35.88 8.01
CA GLY A 62 -10.50 34.90 8.51
C GLY A 62 -11.84 35.51 8.91
N THR A 63 -11.82 36.68 9.57
CA THR A 63 -13.03 37.42 9.94
C THR A 63 -13.72 38.06 8.73
N TRP A 64 -12.95 38.56 7.76
CA TRP A 64 -13.48 39.08 6.49
C TRP A 64 -14.21 38.00 5.68
N ILE A 65 -13.60 36.82 5.55
CA ILE A 65 -14.20 35.66 4.87
C ILE A 65 -15.50 35.26 5.56
N GLY A 66 -15.50 35.19 6.90
CA GLY A 66 -16.69 34.87 7.70
C GLY A 66 -17.88 35.79 7.45
N ALA A 67 -17.61 37.08 7.20
CA ALA A 67 -18.64 38.10 7.02
C ALA A 67 -19.16 38.23 5.57
N HIS A 68 -18.29 38.05 4.57
CA HIS A 68 -18.63 38.37 3.16
C HIS A 68 -18.92 37.14 2.30
N VAL A 69 -18.48 35.95 2.71
CA VAL A 69 -18.61 34.75 1.91
C VAL A 69 -19.84 33.94 2.35
N PRO A 70 -20.69 33.46 1.42
CA PRO A 70 -21.81 32.60 1.77
C PRO A 70 -21.36 31.32 2.49
N ARG A 71 -22.11 30.91 3.51
CA ARG A 71 -21.77 29.73 4.35
C ARG A 71 -21.65 28.43 3.57
N TRP A 72 -22.52 28.23 2.58
CA TRP A 72 -22.47 27.05 1.73
C TRP A 72 -21.16 27.00 0.92
N PHE A 73 -20.63 28.16 0.51
CA PHE A 73 -19.37 28.25 -0.21
C PHE A 73 -18.18 28.04 0.73
N GLN A 74 -18.21 28.60 1.94
CA GLN A 74 -17.21 28.31 2.98
C GLN A 74 -17.16 26.82 3.31
N PHE A 75 -18.32 26.17 3.47
CA PHE A 75 -18.43 24.72 3.66
C PHE A 75 -17.80 23.94 2.50
N LEU A 76 -18.15 24.30 1.26
CA LEU A 76 -17.61 23.65 0.06
C LEU A 76 -16.08 23.77 0.01
N VAL A 77 -15.53 24.97 0.21
CA VAL A 77 -14.10 25.22 0.17
C VAL A 77 -13.36 24.43 1.26
N CYS A 78 -13.86 24.44 2.50
CA CYS A 78 -13.26 23.67 3.59
C CYS A 78 -13.30 22.16 3.33
N PHE A 79 -14.40 21.65 2.79
CA PHE A 79 -14.52 20.24 2.43
C PHE A 79 -13.56 19.85 1.30
N VAL A 80 -13.55 20.62 0.21
CA VAL A 80 -12.72 20.36 -0.98
C VAL A 80 -11.24 20.47 -0.63
N LEU A 81 -10.82 21.49 0.12
CA LEU A 81 -9.42 21.62 0.54
C LEU A 81 -8.96 20.45 1.40
N SER A 82 -9.81 20.02 2.34
CA SER A 82 -9.51 18.87 3.21
C SER A 82 -9.40 17.57 2.39
N LEU A 83 -10.32 17.37 1.44
CA LEU A 83 -10.32 16.21 0.54
C LEU A 83 -9.09 16.20 -0.38
N CYS A 84 -8.77 17.33 -1.01
CA CYS A 84 -7.58 17.48 -1.84
C CYS A 84 -6.30 17.26 -1.04
N GLY A 85 -6.19 17.81 0.17
CA GLY A 85 -5.04 17.60 1.07
C GLY A 85 -4.86 16.13 1.43
N TRP A 86 -5.94 15.45 1.80
CA TRP A 86 -5.92 14.01 2.08
C TRP A 86 -5.46 13.17 0.88
N LEU A 87 -6.05 13.41 -0.30
CA LEU A 87 -5.70 12.71 -1.53
C LEU A 87 -4.24 12.97 -1.93
N PHE A 88 -3.77 14.20 -1.74
CA PHE A 88 -2.39 14.57 -2.02
C PHE A 88 -1.40 13.83 -1.11
N ILE A 89 -1.66 13.74 0.20
CA ILE A 89 -0.81 12.97 1.15
C ILE A 89 -0.73 11.50 0.75
N HIS A 90 -1.87 10.88 0.41
CA HIS A 90 -1.88 9.49 -0.09
C HIS A 90 -1.14 9.34 -1.42
N GLY A 91 -1.28 10.31 -2.32
CA GLY A 91 -0.53 10.38 -3.57
C GLY A 91 0.98 10.45 -3.36
N ILE A 92 1.45 11.27 -2.42
CA ILE A 92 2.88 11.36 -2.07
C ILE A 92 3.39 10.02 -1.57
N ARG A 93 2.69 9.38 -0.63
CA ARG A 93 3.15 8.11 -0.04
C ARG A 93 3.30 7.02 -1.11
N THR A 94 2.32 6.91 -2.01
CA THR A 94 2.39 5.96 -3.13
C THR A 94 3.49 6.30 -4.13
N TRP A 95 3.70 7.58 -4.41
CA TRP A 95 4.77 8.04 -5.29
C TRP A 95 6.16 7.76 -4.70
N ILE A 96 6.38 8.01 -3.40
CA ILE A 96 7.63 7.69 -2.71
C ILE A 96 7.90 6.19 -2.73
N GLY A 97 6.89 5.36 -2.42
CA GLY A 97 7.02 3.91 -2.48
C GLY A 97 7.42 3.44 -3.88
N ARG A 98 6.70 3.89 -4.92
CA ARG A 98 6.99 3.53 -6.31
C ARG A 98 8.37 3.98 -6.77
N THR A 99 8.79 5.21 -6.43
CA THR A 99 10.08 5.76 -6.84
C THR A 99 11.25 5.06 -6.17
N LYS A 100 11.11 4.61 -4.91
CA LYS A 100 12.12 3.77 -4.23
C LYS A 100 12.40 2.49 -5.04
N TYR A 101 11.36 1.73 -5.39
CA TYR A 101 11.52 0.48 -6.15
C TYR A 101 11.93 0.72 -7.60
N GLN A 102 11.49 1.82 -8.22
CA GLN A 102 11.94 2.18 -9.57
C GLN A 102 13.44 2.43 -9.60
N LYS A 103 13.97 3.25 -8.66
CA LYS A 103 15.41 3.52 -8.57
C LYS A 103 16.19 2.22 -8.37
N ALA A 104 15.71 1.34 -7.49
CA ALA A 104 16.32 0.04 -7.27
C ALA A 104 16.35 -0.83 -8.55
N LEU A 105 15.29 -0.84 -9.36
CA LEU A 105 15.29 -1.52 -10.66
C LEU A 105 16.24 -0.87 -11.67
N ASP A 106 16.29 0.47 -11.70
CA ASP A 106 17.16 1.21 -12.62
C ASP A 106 18.65 0.90 -12.35
N HIS A 107 19.02 0.70 -11.08
CA HIS A 107 20.38 0.28 -10.68
C HIS A 107 20.77 -1.11 -11.19
N LEU A 108 19.81 -2.01 -11.45
CA LEU A 108 20.10 -3.34 -11.99
C LEU A 108 20.49 -3.33 -13.46
N GLY A 109 20.29 -2.20 -14.15
CA GLY A 109 20.64 -2.04 -15.56
C GLY A 109 19.92 -3.01 -16.48
N LEU A 110 18.76 -3.53 -16.08
CA LEU A 110 17.92 -4.37 -16.93
C LEU A 110 17.39 -3.51 -18.09
N LYS A 111 17.97 -3.69 -19.28
CA LYS A 111 17.61 -2.97 -20.49
C LYS A 111 17.32 -3.95 -21.61
N THR A 112 16.32 -3.64 -22.39
CA THR A 112 16.11 -4.28 -23.69
C THR A 112 17.19 -3.87 -24.69
N PRO A 113 17.36 -4.59 -25.81
CA PRO A 113 18.21 -4.16 -26.92
C PRO A 113 17.84 -2.75 -27.44
N THR A 114 16.57 -2.37 -27.34
CA THR A 114 16.05 -1.04 -27.67
C THR A 114 16.28 0.02 -26.59
N GLY A 115 16.93 -0.32 -25.47
CA GLY A 115 17.23 0.61 -24.37
C GLY A 115 16.08 0.87 -23.40
N LEU A 116 14.91 0.24 -23.59
CA LEU A 116 13.78 0.35 -22.66
C LEU A 116 14.08 -0.35 -21.34
N MET A 117 13.81 0.34 -20.24
CA MET A 117 13.94 -0.15 -18.86
C MET A 117 12.58 -0.60 -18.31
N PRO A 118 12.57 -1.58 -17.39
CA PRO A 118 11.35 -2.01 -16.71
C PRO A 118 10.83 -0.89 -15.81
N LYS A 119 9.50 -0.70 -15.80
CA LYS A 119 8.85 0.33 -14.98
C LYS A 119 7.98 -0.30 -13.91
N VAL A 120 8.16 0.09 -12.65
CA VAL A 120 7.25 -0.27 -11.56
C VAL A 120 5.88 0.31 -11.88
N PHE A 121 4.88 -0.55 -12.02
CA PHE A 121 3.51 -0.17 -12.24
C PHE A 121 2.82 0.11 -10.91
N ARG A 122 2.91 -0.83 -9.97
CA ARG A 122 2.23 -0.76 -8.68
C ARG A 122 2.96 -1.58 -7.62
N VAL A 123 2.93 -1.08 -6.39
CA VAL A 123 3.33 -1.83 -5.20
C VAL A 123 2.07 -2.10 -4.39
N VAL A 124 1.79 -3.36 -4.11
CA VAL A 124 0.64 -3.79 -3.33
C VAL A 124 1.15 -4.45 -2.07
N GLU A 125 0.87 -3.84 -0.93
CA GLU A 125 1.08 -4.51 0.36
C GLU A 125 0.04 -5.62 0.49
N LEU A 126 0.55 -6.83 0.71
CA LEU A 126 -0.19 -8.02 1.06
C LEU A 126 -0.27 -8.11 2.59
N GLU A 127 -1.07 -9.05 3.08
CA GLU A 127 -1.02 -9.42 4.49
C GLU A 127 0.36 -10.03 4.81
N ASN A 128 0.77 -9.96 6.08
CA ASN A 128 1.96 -10.68 6.61
C ASN A 128 3.33 -10.16 6.14
N THR A 129 3.50 -8.83 6.09
CA THR A 129 4.76 -8.15 5.71
C THR A 129 5.27 -8.46 4.30
N GLN A 130 4.44 -9.10 3.48
CA GLN A 130 4.71 -9.33 2.07
C GLN A 130 4.31 -8.12 1.24
N ARG A 131 5.06 -7.87 0.18
CA ARG A 131 4.72 -6.88 -0.84
C ARG A 131 4.80 -7.52 -2.21
N ARG A 132 3.79 -7.20 -3.03
CA ARG A 132 3.73 -7.56 -4.43
C ARG A 132 4.11 -6.35 -5.27
N ILE A 133 5.22 -6.46 -5.98
CA ILE A 133 5.70 -5.41 -6.88
C ILE A 133 5.35 -5.83 -8.30
N LEU A 134 4.46 -5.06 -8.94
CA LEU A 134 4.11 -5.23 -10.34
C LEU A 134 5.01 -4.36 -11.20
N VAL A 135 5.73 -4.99 -12.11
CA VAL A 135 6.71 -4.38 -12.99
C VAL A 135 6.28 -4.58 -14.44
N HIS A 136 6.18 -3.49 -15.18
CA HIS A 136 5.96 -3.51 -16.62
C HIS A 136 7.30 -3.67 -17.33
N ALA A 137 7.53 -4.84 -17.91
CA ALA A 137 8.78 -5.25 -18.54
C ALA A 137 8.48 -5.75 -19.96
N VAL A 138 8.51 -4.84 -20.93
CA VAL A 138 8.30 -5.17 -22.35
C VAL A 138 9.62 -5.67 -22.92
N GLY A 139 9.63 -6.90 -23.46
CA GLY A 139 10.81 -7.46 -24.14
C GLY A 139 11.97 -7.89 -23.23
N ILE A 140 11.73 -8.00 -21.91
CA ILE A 140 12.70 -8.54 -20.96
C ILE A 140 12.13 -9.86 -20.43
N ASP A 141 12.88 -10.94 -20.63
CA ASP A 141 12.46 -12.26 -20.14
C ASP A 141 12.60 -12.38 -18.61
N VAL A 142 11.76 -13.22 -18.01
CA VAL A 142 11.70 -13.48 -16.56
C VAL A 142 12.96 -14.16 -16.07
N ALA A 143 13.60 -14.99 -16.91
CA ALA A 143 14.87 -15.61 -16.57
C ALA A 143 15.90 -14.55 -16.15
N ASN A 144 15.99 -13.42 -16.87
CA ASN A 144 16.90 -12.33 -16.52
C ASN A 144 16.62 -11.73 -15.13
N PHE A 145 15.35 -11.71 -14.69
CA PHE A 145 15.01 -11.26 -13.34
C PHE A 145 15.40 -12.31 -12.29
N ARG A 146 15.24 -13.60 -12.59
CA ARG A 146 15.64 -14.70 -11.71
C ARG A 146 17.16 -14.79 -11.57
N ASP A 147 17.89 -14.62 -12.65
CA ASP A 147 19.37 -14.61 -12.66
C ASP A 147 19.92 -13.46 -11.80
N LYS A 148 19.20 -12.33 -11.74
CA LYS A 148 19.53 -11.17 -10.91
C LYS A 148 18.83 -11.16 -9.55
N LYS A 149 18.32 -12.30 -9.07
CA LYS A 149 17.60 -12.39 -7.79
C LYS A 149 18.40 -11.79 -6.62
N GLY A 150 19.67 -12.17 -6.46
CA GLY A 150 20.49 -11.65 -5.35
C GLY A 150 20.71 -10.14 -5.42
N ALA A 151 20.83 -9.58 -6.63
CA ALA A 151 20.96 -8.14 -6.83
C ALA A 151 19.63 -7.41 -6.55
N LEU A 152 18.48 -8.03 -6.89
CA LEU A 152 17.15 -7.53 -6.54
C LEU A 152 16.95 -7.48 -5.03
N GLU A 153 17.35 -8.54 -4.32
CA GLU A 153 17.26 -8.61 -2.85
C GLU A 153 18.08 -7.51 -2.18
N ALA A 154 19.32 -7.34 -2.62
CA ALA A 154 20.19 -6.26 -2.14
C ALA A 154 19.63 -4.86 -2.45
N SER A 155 19.09 -4.66 -3.66
CA SER A 155 18.58 -3.34 -4.09
C SER A 155 17.24 -2.97 -3.44
N PHE A 156 16.38 -3.97 -3.19
CA PHE A 156 15.10 -3.77 -2.52
C PHE A 156 15.22 -3.74 -1.00
N ASN A 157 16.33 -4.24 -0.46
CA ASN A 157 16.53 -4.50 0.98
C ASN A 157 15.38 -5.36 1.54
N ALA A 158 15.04 -6.42 0.80
CA ALA A 158 13.96 -7.36 1.11
C ALA A 158 14.22 -8.71 0.42
N ILE A 159 13.68 -9.79 0.96
CA ILE A 159 13.88 -11.14 0.44
C ILE A 159 12.93 -11.36 -0.74
N VAL A 160 13.43 -11.81 -1.88
CA VAL A 160 12.62 -12.09 -3.07
C VAL A 160 12.16 -13.54 -2.99
N GLN A 161 10.87 -13.73 -2.74
CA GLN A 161 10.29 -15.07 -2.61
C GLN A 161 10.08 -15.70 -3.97
N ASP A 162 9.46 -14.97 -4.89
CA ASP A 162 9.16 -15.47 -6.23
C ASP A 162 9.13 -14.34 -7.26
N VAL A 163 9.44 -14.72 -8.51
CA VAL A 163 9.36 -13.87 -9.69
C VAL A 163 8.61 -14.63 -10.77
N ARG A 164 7.42 -14.12 -11.11
CA ARG A 164 6.50 -14.77 -12.06
C ARG A 164 5.89 -13.79 -13.04
N VAL A 165 5.43 -14.31 -14.17
CA VAL A 165 4.65 -13.54 -15.14
C VAL A 165 3.21 -13.49 -14.70
N MET A 166 2.54 -12.36 -14.89
CA MET A 166 1.09 -12.32 -14.70
C MET A 166 0.37 -13.16 -15.76
N PRO A 167 -0.60 -14.02 -15.37
CA PRO A 167 -1.29 -14.91 -16.30
C PRO A 167 -2.05 -14.14 -17.39
N ASN A 168 -2.63 -12.99 -17.05
CA ASN A 168 -3.38 -12.15 -17.99
C ASN A 168 -2.52 -11.19 -18.82
N ASN A 169 -1.27 -10.93 -18.43
CA ASN A 169 -0.41 -10.01 -19.18
C ASN A 169 1.07 -10.42 -19.09
N ARG A 170 1.58 -10.93 -20.21
CA ARG A 170 2.98 -11.38 -20.33
C ARG A 170 4.02 -10.26 -20.25
N GLN A 171 3.61 -9.00 -20.43
CA GLN A 171 4.47 -7.82 -20.27
C GLN A 171 4.52 -7.33 -18.81
N MET A 172 3.77 -7.97 -17.91
CA MET A 172 3.81 -7.67 -16.48
C MET A 172 4.46 -8.82 -15.71
N VAL A 173 5.53 -8.46 -15.00
CA VAL A 173 6.23 -9.34 -14.06
C VAL A 173 5.79 -8.98 -12.65
N GLU A 174 5.44 -10.00 -11.89
CA GLU A 174 5.11 -9.92 -10.48
C GLU A 174 6.31 -10.41 -9.67
N ILE A 175 6.83 -9.54 -8.81
CA ILE A 175 7.90 -9.85 -7.86
C ILE A 175 7.27 -9.86 -6.46
N LEU A 176 7.31 -11.00 -5.80
CA LEU A 176 6.92 -11.14 -4.40
C LEU A 176 8.13 -10.94 -3.51
N VAL A 177 8.04 -9.95 -2.64
CA VAL A 177 9.08 -9.67 -1.63
C VAL A 177 8.52 -9.77 -0.23
N SER A 178 9.37 -10.14 0.72
CA SER A 178 9.07 -10.20 2.15
C SER A 178 10.14 -9.46 2.94
N ASP A 179 9.72 -8.73 3.96
CA ASP A 179 10.65 -8.12 4.92
C ASP A 179 11.13 -9.15 5.97
N ARG A 180 10.39 -10.27 6.14
CA ARG A 180 10.73 -11.34 7.08
C ARG A 180 11.30 -12.56 6.36
N GLU A 181 12.36 -13.11 6.93
CA GLU A 181 12.93 -14.39 6.55
C GLU A 181 12.13 -15.53 7.18
N LEU A 182 11.81 -16.54 6.36
CA LEU A 182 11.21 -17.77 6.86
C LEU A 182 12.29 -18.58 7.60
N PRO A 183 11.96 -19.18 8.77
CA PRO A 183 12.95 -19.94 9.52
C PRO A 183 13.40 -21.15 8.72
N THR A 184 14.72 -21.34 8.67
CA THR A 184 15.35 -22.48 8.00
C THR A 184 15.14 -23.78 8.78
N LEU A 185 14.90 -23.71 10.08
CA LEU A 185 14.66 -24.85 10.95
C LEU A 185 13.49 -24.54 11.89
N VAL A 186 12.40 -25.30 11.73
CA VAL A 186 11.30 -25.33 12.68
C VAL A 186 11.40 -26.61 13.49
N ARG A 187 11.60 -26.49 14.81
CA ARG A 187 11.65 -27.65 15.70
C ARG A 187 10.23 -28.03 16.10
N PHE A 188 9.80 -29.24 15.78
CA PHE A 188 8.47 -29.75 16.12
C PHE A 188 8.14 -29.60 17.62
N ASN A 189 9.07 -29.97 18.50
CA ASN A 189 8.87 -29.92 19.96
C ASN A 189 8.58 -28.52 20.51
N ALA A 190 9.03 -27.46 19.83
CA ALA A 190 8.78 -26.09 20.28
C ALA A 190 7.31 -25.67 20.05
N HIS A 191 6.57 -26.41 19.21
CA HIS A 191 5.23 -26.05 18.77
C HIS A 191 4.21 -27.17 18.94
N SER A 192 4.63 -28.35 19.39
CA SER A 192 3.72 -29.49 19.63
C SER A 192 2.65 -29.19 20.68
N GLU A 193 2.94 -28.32 21.66
CA GLU A 193 1.97 -27.89 22.67
C GLU A 193 0.84 -27.01 22.09
N SER A 194 1.06 -26.38 20.94
CA SER A 194 0.04 -25.59 20.24
C SER A 194 -1.03 -26.45 19.53
N LEU A 195 -0.72 -27.74 19.30
CA LEU A 195 -1.64 -28.73 18.74
C LEU A 195 -2.53 -29.31 19.86
N GLY A 196 -3.42 -28.47 20.39
CA GLY A 196 -4.30 -28.85 21.51
C GLY A 196 -5.46 -29.79 21.15
N LYS A 197 -5.65 -30.10 19.85
CA LYS A 197 -6.78 -30.89 19.37
C LYS A 197 -6.32 -32.25 18.81
N PRO A 198 -7.02 -33.35 19.10
CA PRO A 198 -6.73 -34.63 18.49
C PRO A 198 -6.89 -34.54 16.96
N TYR A 199 -6.13 -35.34 16.22
CA TYR A 199 -6.15 -35.39 14.74
C TYR A 199 -5.65 -34.12 14.01
N THR A 200 -5.09 -33.16 14.74
CA THR A 200 -4.39 -32.01 14.14
C THR A 200 -2.91 -32.27 13.94
N PHE A 201 -2.35 -31.78 12.85
CA PHE A 201 -0.93 -31.89 12.53
C PHE A 201 -0.35 -30.55 12.05
N LEU A 202 0.92 -30.32 12.40
CA LEU A 202 1.68 -29.15 11.97
C LEU A 202 2.31 -29.42 10.60
N VAL A 203 2.07 -28.54 9.63
CA VAL A 203 2.66 -28.64 8.29
C VAL A 203 3.97 -27.84 8.21
N GLY A 204 4.01 -26.66 8.83
CA GLY A 204 5.20 -25.81 8.82
C GLY A 204 4.89 -24.38 9.24
N GLU A 205 5.85 -23.48 9.02
CA GLU A 205 5.71 -22.05 9.25
C GLU A 205 5.58 -21.29 7.93
N ALA A 206 4.53 -20.47 7.83
CA ALA A 206 4.36 -19.47 6.79
C ALA A 206 4.62 -18.06 7.35
N ASN A 207 4.56 -17.05 6.47
CA ASN A 207 4.76 -15.67 6.91
C ASN A 207 3.67 -15.18 7.90
N ASP A 208 2.50 -15.85 7.91
CA ASP A 208 1.38 -15.60 8.84
C ASP A 208 1.44 -16.46 10.13
N GLY A 209 2.55 -17.17 10.33
CA GLY A 209 2.71 -18.12 11.43
C GLY A 209 2.48 -19.57 11.01
N PHE A 210 2.16 -20.41 11.98
CA PHE A 210 2.14 -21.86 11.80
C PHE A 210 0.91 -22.34 11.05
N ILE A 211 1.13 -23.17 10.03
CA ILE A 211 0.07 -23.88 9.33
C ILE A 211 -0.16 -25.19 10.06
N ALA A 212 -1.33 -25.31 10.70
CA ALA A 212 -1.85 -26.57 11.22
C ALA A 212 -3.07 -26.98 10.40
N ALA A 213 -3.24 -28.29 10.21
CA ALA A 213 -4.38 -28.86 9.51
C ALA A 213 -5.02 -29.96 10.37
N ASP A 214 -6.32 -30.18 10.19
CA ASP A 214 -7.08 -31.23 10.87
C ASP A 214 -7.41 -32.36 9.89
N LEU A 215 -7.03 -33.59 10.21
CA LEU A 215 -7.36 -34.77 9.41
C LEU A 215 -8.86 -34.99 9.27
N CYS A 216 -9.65 -34.51 10.25
CA CYS A 216 -11.11 -34.58 10.19
C CYS A 216 -11.70 -33.68 9.10
N GLU A 217 -11.01 -32.62 8.69
CA GLU A 217 -11.47 -31.68 7.66
C GLU A 217 -10.91 -32.02 6.28
N VAL A 218 -9.63 -32.38 6.20
CA VAL A 218 -8.95 -32.60 4.91
C VAL A 218 -9.27 -34.00 4.35
N HIS A 219 -9.63 -34.96 5.22
CA HIS A 219 -9.98 -36.37 4.96
C HIS A 219 -8.89 -37.22 4.30
N HIS A 220 -8.15 -36.69 3.32
CA HIS A 220 -7.02 -37.33 2.63
C HIS A 220 -5.93 -36.31 2.32
N LEU A 221 -4.66 -36.67 2.55
CA LEU A 221 -3.50 -35.83 2.28
C LEU A 221 -2.57 -36.53 1.28
N LEU A 222 -2.16 -35.81 0.24
CA LEU A 222 -1.11 -36.26 -0.69
C LEU A 222 0.16 -35.47 -0.39
N ILE A 223 1.23 -36.19 -0.05
CA ILE A 223 2.56 -35.61 0.20
C ILE A 223 3.48 -36.08 -0.92
N ALA A 224 4.15 -35.14 -1.58
CA ALA A 224 5.10 -35.41 -2.64
C ALA A 224 6.39 -34.63 -2.38
N GLY A 225 7.53 -35.31 -2.51
CA GLY A 225 8.86 -34.72 -2.29
C GLY A 225 9.94 -35.59 -2.92
N ALA A 226 11.08 -34.98 -3.25
CA ALA A 226 12.27 -35.71 -3.70
C ALA A 226 12.95 -36.42 -2.51
N THR A 227 13.79 -37.42 -2.79
CA THR A 227 14.56 -38.12 -1.74
C THR A 227 15.42 -37.13 -0.96
N GLY A 228 15.27 -37.10 0.36
CA GLY A 228 15.94 -36.12 1.23
C GLY A 228 15.28 -34.73 1.28
N GLY A 229 14.12 -34.55 0.62
CA GLY A 229 13.37 -33.29 0.64
C GLY A 229 12.71 -32.98 1.99
N GLY A 230 12.34 -34.01 2.76
CA GLY A 230 11.52 -33.85 3.96
C GLY A 230 10.07 -33.53 3.59
#